data_AF-A0A8D0EWW3-F1
#
_entry.id   AF-A0A8D0EWW3-F1
#
_cell.length_a   1.000
_cell.length_b   1.000
_cell.length_c   1.000
_cell.angle_alpha   90.00
_cell.angle_beta   90.00
_cell.angle_gamma   90.00
#
_symmetry.space_group_name_H-M   'P 1'
#
loop_
_entity.id
_entity.type
_entity.pdbx_description
1 polymer ?
#
loop_
_entity_poly.entity_id
_entity_poly.type
_entity_poly.pdbx_seq_one_letter_code
_entity_poly.pdbx_strand_id
1 'polypeptide(L)'
;GPRPFSQRPGRALLRPSPALAKEASAHGEQLSGLEAVAARLRDFSRKQDGAVIQNLVLTARERLGAVLRRTAERGAALEEARKRTKQFSESRRLLLDWMDEVEQSLEVPQDAATSQEEIKCQLAEHKAFQRVLRAKRPVYEATLRSGRALRERARLPEDLQPLEELLGELKERWDGLCSRAGERQHKLEENLLFSGKFTDALQALMDWLYRAEPQLSEDVPVGGDRDLVSDLMDKHKVFQKELGKRASCVKMLKRSVRDLTRGSSSVDSQWLQQQMEELGGRWDLVCALSVSKQARLEAALRQAEEFHSLVQSFLGRLSESEQALRYGVCPEEEPALLKSLQCQELELECITSLGEEILATCHPDSIITIKSWVTVAKSRFQEVLSWAQQQGERLQAQTASLAAEREETAQLLDWITAAEEALGLRDQEPLPEEAEQLEELSAQHAVFMEELNRKQPDVEKVTKSCKRKLATELGPPAARRLATRKSPPGTPAVPLGGLEPQTPLMAQLLHRWQQLWLLALDRQYRLETALQRLRELEEFAHFDFGVWRKRYMQWIGQMKSRVLDVFRGIDRDQDGRISQREFIESVLASSACAWGWLLGHRSGLPPPPREPGEGQSGEHWGSSH
;
A
#
# COMPACT_ATOMS: atom_id res chain seq x y z
N GLY A 1 -57.08 69.88 -29.44
CA GLY A 1 -56.39 69.41 -30.66
C GLY A 1 -55.68 70.56 -31.33
N PRO A 2 -54.35 70.48 -31.54
CA PRO A 2 -53.63 71.50 -32.30
C PRO A 2 -54.07 71.38 -33.76
N ARG A 3 -54.57 72.48 -34.34
CA ARG A 3 -55.03 72.49 -35.74
C ARG A 3 -53.80 72.40 -36.66
N PRO A 4 -53.86 71.63 -37.77
CA PRO A 4 -52.76 71.52 -38.71
C PRO A 4 -52.39 72.89 -39.29
N PHE A 5 -51.09 73.15 -39.46
CA PHE A 5 -50.53 74.37 -40.06
C PHE A 5 -51.09 74.64 -41.48
N SER A 6 -51.64 73.60 -42.13
CA SER A 6 -52.37 73.70 -43.40
C SER A 6 -53.72 74.44 -43.30
N GLN A 7 -54.28 74.62 -42.10
CA GLN A 7 -55.63 75.17 -41.88
C GLN A 7 -55.70 76.29 -40.82
N ARG A 8 -54.57 76.84 -40.36
CA ARG A 8 -54.58 78.15 -39.68
C ARG A 8 -54.34 79.25 -40.71
N PRO A 9 -55.06 80.37 -40.62
CA PRO A 9 -55.31 81.21 -41.77
C PRO A 9 -54.05 82.00 -42.14
N GLY A 10 -53.34 81.50 -43.15
CA GLY A 10 -52.69 82.36 -44.15
C GLY A 10 -53.66 83.33 -44.85
N ARG A 11 -54.89 83.50 -44.36
CA ARG A 11 -55.86 84.53 -44.77
C ARG A 11 -55.52 85.92 -44.22
N ALA A 12 -54.76 86.06 -43.13
CA ALA A 12 -54.49 87.38 -42.56
C ALA A 12 -53.32 88.10 -43.27
N LEU A 13 -52.31 87.38 -43.75
CA LEU A 13 -51.10 87.98 -44.36
C LEU A 13 -51.19 88.19 -45.87
N LEU A 14 -52.07 87.47 -46.56
CA LEU A 14 -52.36 87.69 -47.97
C LEU A 14 -53.42 88.78 -48.22
N ARG A 15 -54.15 89.23 -47.18
CA ARG A 15 -55.21 90.24 -47.35
C ARG A 15 -54.73 91.65 -47.75
N PRO A 16 -53.57 92.16 -47.28
CA PRO A 16 -53.11 93.47 -47.73
C PRO A 16 -52.50 93.43 -49.14
N SER A 17 -51.97 92.31 -49.65
CA SER A 17 -51.25 92.31 -50.93
C SER A 17 -52.13 92.64 -52.16
N PRO A 18 -53.28 91.98 -52.40
CA PRO A 18 -54.15 92.31 -53.52
C PRO A 18 -54.96 93.59 -53.28
N ALA A 19 -55.23 93.95 -52.02
CA ALA A 19 -55.88 95.23 -51.69
C ALA A 19 -54.94 96.40 -51.97
N LEU A 20 -53.69 96.36 -51.48
CA LEU A 20 -52.66 97.36 -51.76
C LEU A 20 -52.30 97.41 -53.25
N ALA A 21 -52.28 96.28 -53.96
CA ALA A 21 -52.05 96.26 -55.40
C ALA A 21 -53.21 96.91 -56.17
N LYS A 22 -54.47 96.68 -55.76
CA LYS A 22 -55.65 97.35 -56.32
C LYS A 22 -55.65 98.84 -56.02
N GLU A 23 -55.33 99.25 -54.79
CA GLU A 23 -55.21 100.65 -54.39
C GLU A 23 -54.08 101.36 -55.14
N ALA A 24 -52.91 100.74 -55.28
CA ALA A 24 -51.80 101.28 -56.06
C ALA A 24 -52.15 101.40 -57.55
N SER A 25 -52.93 100.47 -58.11
CA SER A 25 -53.46 100.54 -59.48
C SER A 25 -54.48 101.69 -59.64
N ALA A 26 -55.37 101.89 -58.66
CA ALA A 26 -56.33 102.99 -58.65
C ALA A 26 -55.64 104.36 -58.58
N HIS A 27 -54.55 104.48 -57.81
CA HIS A 27 -53.69 105.67 -57.83
C HIS A 27 -52.97 105.86 -59.17
N GLY A 28 -52.74 104.77 -59.93
CA GLY A 28 -52.28 104.80 -61.32
C GLY A 28 -53.24 105.51 -62.26
N GLU A 29 -54.52 105.14 -62.17
CA GLU A 29 -55.59 105.78 -62.95
C GLU A 29 -55.75 107.26 -62.57
N GLN A 30 -55.66 107.58 -61.27
CA GLN A 30 -55.67 108.96 -60.78
C GLN A 30 -54.47 109.78 -61.30
N LEU A 31 -53.28 109.18 -61.39
CA LEU A 31 -52.10 109.83 -61.96
C LEU A 31 -52.27 110.10 -63.46
N SER A 32 -52.86 109.17 -64.23
CA SER A 32 -53.17 109.40 -65.65
C SER A 32 -54.17 110.56 -65.82
N GLY A 33 -55.15 110.67 -64.92
CA GLY A 33 -56.04 111.83 -64.85
C GLY A 33 -55.29 113.14 -64.52
N LEU A 34 -54.38 113.11 -63.56
CA LEU A 34 -53.52 114.23 -63.17
C LEU A 34 -52.59 114.67 -64.32
N GLU A 35 -52.00 113.74 -65.05
CA GLU A 35 -51.17 113.99 -66.24
C GLU A 35 -51.98 114.68 -67.34
N ALA A 36 -53.22 114.25 -67.59
CA ALA A 36 -54.11 114.88 -68.56
C ALA A 36 -54.50 116.31 -68.16
N VAL A 37 -54.78 116.55 -66.87
CA VAL A 37 -55.06 117.89 -66.33
C VAL A 37 -53.82 118.78 -66.40
N ALA A 38 -52.65 118.27 -66.03
CA ALA A 38 -51.38 118.98 -66.10
C ALA A 38 -50.98 119.34 -67.54
N ALA A 39 -51.22 118.45 -68.51
CA ALA A 39 -51.01 118.71 -69.93
C ALA A 39 -51.89 119.85 -70.44
N ARG A 40 -53.17 119.89 -70.03
CA ARG A 40 -54.07 121.00 -70.35
C ARG A 40 -53.62 122.30 -69.68
N LEU A 41 -53.24 122.26 -68.40
CA LEU A 41 -52.79 123.44 -67.64
C LEU A 41 -51.49 124.04 -68.21
N ARG A 42 -50.60 123.21 -68.73
CA ARG A 42 -49.37 123.64 -69.40
C ARG A 42 -49.64 124.64 -70.51
N ASP A 43 -50.66 124.40 -71.33
CA ASP A 43 -50.99 125.21 -72.51
C ASP A 43 -51.54 126.61 -72.15
N PHE A 44 -51.97 126.83 -70.90
CA PHE A 44 -52.46 128.11 -70.38
C PHE A 44 -51.53 128.79 -69.35
N SER A 45 -50.37 128.19 -69.05
CA SER A 45 -49.47 128.61 -67.96
C SER A 45 -48.23 129.38 -68.43
N ARG A 46 -47.65 130.22 -67.57
CA ARG A 46 -46.34 130.87 -67.84
C ARG A 46 -45.23 129.81 -67.76
N LYS A 47 -44.10 130.03 -68.47
CA LYS A 47 -42.98 129.06 -68.55
C LYS A 47 -42.48 128.55 -67.19
N GLN A 48 -42.47 129.39 -66.14
CA GLN A 48 -42.04 129.00 -64.79
C GLN A 48 -43.06 128.06 -64.11
N ASP A 49 -44.36 128.34 -64.22
CA ASP A 49 -45.44 127.53 -63.64
C ASP A 49 -45.56 126.17 -64.34
N GLY A 50 -45.37 126.14 -65.66
CA GLY A 50 -45.33 124.90 -66.43
C GLY A 50 -44.22 123.94 -65.99
N ALA A 51 -43.04 124.46 -65.63
CA ALA A 51 -41.92 123.66 -65.12
C ALA A 51 -42.21 123.08 -63.73
N VAL A 52 -42.87 123.83 -62.85
CA VAL A 52 -43.28 123.36 -61.52
C VAL A 52 -44.35 122.27 -61.62
N ILE A 53 -45.38 122.48 -62.46
CA ILE A 53 -46.43 121.49 -62.71
C ILE A 53 -45.81 120.20 -63.27
N GLN A 54 -44.89 120.31 -64.23
CA GLN A 54 -44.19 119.17 -64.81
C GLN A 54 -43.35 118.43 -63.76
N ASN A 55 -42.60 119.14 -62.91
CA ASN A 55 -41.82 118.52 -61.82
C ASN A 55 -42.69 117.81 -60.78
N LEU A 56 -43.84 118.37 -60.41
CA LEU A 56 -44.77 117.74 -59.48
C LEU A 56 -45.40 116.46 -60.04
N VAL A 57 -45.79 116.48 -61.33
CA VAL A 57 -46.30 115.30 -62.04
C VAL A 57 -45.21 114.23 -62.17
N LEU A 58 -43.98 114.62 -62.53
CA LEU A 58 -42.83 113.71 -62.58
C LEU A 58 -42.55 113.09 -61.21
N THR A 59 -42.54 113.89 -60.14
CA THR A 59 -42.34 113.40 -58.77
C THR A 59 -43.46 112.43 -58.34
N ALA A 60 -44.72 112.75 -58.68
CA ALA A 60 -45.86 111.86 -58.40
C ALA A 60 -45.74 110.54 -59.18
N ARG A 61 -45.32 110.60 -60.46
CA ARG A 61 -45.05 109.44 -61.31
C ARG A 61 -43.92 108.57 -60.77
N GLU A 62 -42.81 109.15 -60.36
CA GLU A 62 -41.68 108.43 -59.77
C GLU A 62 -42.06 107.77 -58.44
N ARG A 63 -42.78 108.49 -57.57
CA ARG A 63 -43.25 107.96 -56.28
C ARG A 63 -44.24 106.82 -56.45
N LEU A 64 -45.21 106.96 -57.35
CA LEU A 64 -46.16 105.91 -57.65
C LEU A 64 -45.48 104.71 -58.32
N GLY A 65 -44.56 104.94 -59.25
CA GLY A 65 -43.72 103.90 -59.84
C GLY A 65 -42.92 103.13 -58.79
N ALA A 66 -42.36 103.83 -57.80
CA ALA A 66 -41.66 103.20 -56.68
C ALA A 66 -42.60 102.39 -55.76
N VAL A 67 -43.81 102.87 -55.49
CA VAL A 67 -44.83 102.13 -54.72
C VAL A 67 -45.28 100.89 -55.48
N LEU A 68 -45.63 101.00 -56.77
CA LEU A 68 -46.02 99.88 -57.62
C LEU A 68 -44.92 98.81 -57.68
N ARG A 69 -43.68 99.22 -57.91
CA ARG A 69 -42.52 98.31 -57.89
C ARG A 69 -42.38 97.61 -56.53
N ARG A 70 -42.44 98.35 -55.41
CA ARG A 70 -42.37 97.77 -54.07
C ARG A 70 -43.54 96.83 -53.76
N THR A 71 -44.75 97.13 -54.23
CA THR A 71 -45.92 96.24 -54.06
C THR A 71 -45.79 94.97 -54.89
N ALA A 72 -45.26 95.05 -56.12
CA ALA A 72 -44.99 93.89 -56.97
C ALA A 72 -43.87 93.02 -56.39
N GLU A 73 -42.75 93.62 -55.95
CA GLU A 73 -41.65 92.92 -55.27
C GLU A 73 -42.12 92.24 -53.99
N ARG A 74 -42.94 92.92 -53.17
CA ARG A 74 -43.55 92.34 -51.97
C ARG A 74 -44.51 91.20 -52.33
N GLY A 75 -45.32 91.34 -53.37
CA GLY A 75 -46.21 90.29 -53.86
C GLY A 75 -45.45 89.04 -54.30
N ALA A 76 -44.40 89.21 -55.11
CA ALA A 76 -43.53 88.12 -55.54
C ALA A 76 -42.83 87.43 -54.36
N ALA A 77 -42.32 88.21 -53.39
CA ALA A 77 -41.69 87.67 -52.19
C ALA A 77 -42.68 86.88 -51.30
N LEU A 78 -43.93 87.34 -51.18
CA LEU A 78 -44.98 86.63 -50.44
C LEU A 78 -45.41 85.33 -51.12
N GLU A 79 -45.57 85.33 -52.45
CA GLU A 79 -45.88 84.10 -53.19
C GLU A 79 -44.73 83.09 -53.13
N GLU A 80 -43.48 83.55 -53.19
CA GLU A 80 -42.32 82.69 -53.03
C GLU A 80 -42.21 82.13 -51.60
N ALA A 81 -42.46 82.95 -50.56
CA ALA A 81 -42.53 82.49 -49.18
C ALA A 81 -43.66 81.47 -48.97
N ARG A 82 -44.82 81.67 -49.61
CA ARG A 82 -45.95 80.74 -49.59
C ARG A 82 -45.59 79.40 -50.24
N LYS A 83 -44.93 79.40 -51.40
CA LYS A 83 -44.44 78.18 -52.06
C LYS A 83 -43.48 77.40 -51.17
N ARG A 84 -42.50 78.09 -50.57
CA ARG A 84 -41.52 77.45 -49.66
C ARG A 84 -42.17 76.89 -48.40
N THR A 85 -43.13 77.63 -47.82
CA THR A 85 -43.88 77.17 -46.65
C THR A 85 -44.70 75.92 -46.97
N LYS A 86 -45.35 75.91 -48.14
CA LYS A 86 -46.09 74.75 -48.63
C LYS A 86 -45.16 73.54 -48.82
N GLN A 87 -44.04 73.74 -49.52
CA GLN A 87 -43.04 72.69 -49.75
C GLN A 87 -42.49 72.12 -48.42
N PHE A 88 -42.11 72.97 -47.48
CA PHE A 88 -41.67 72.52 -46.15
C PHE A 88 -42.77 71.74 -45.43
N SER A 89 -44.01 72.24 -45.43
CA SER A 89 -45.12 71.57 -44.75
C SER A 89 -45.42 70.19 -45.34
N GLU A 90 -45.32 70.03 -46.67
CA GLU A 90 -45.53 68.76 -47.37
C GLU A 90 -44.37 67.79 -47.10
N SER A 91 -43.12 68.24 -47.23
CA SER A 91 -41.94 67.43 -46.92
C SER A 91 -41.92 66.99 -45.46
N ARG A 92 -42.26 67.88 -44.53
CA ARG A 92 -42.38 67.56 -43.09
C ARG A 92 -43.46 66.52 -42.84
N ARG A 93 -44.65 66.68 -43.42
CA ARG A 93 -45.74 65.71 -43.27
C ARG A 93 -45.32 64.33 -43.77
N LEU A 94 -44.83 64.24 -45.00
CA LEU A 94 -44.39 62.96 -45.59
C LEU A 94 -43.29 62.28 -44.77
N LEU A 95 -42.38 63.07 -44.19
CA LEU A 95 -41.33 62.54 -43.33
C LEU A 95 -41.89 62.04 -41.99
N LEU A 96 -42.81 62.78 -41.38
CA LEU A 96 -43.49 62.34 -40.15
C LEU A 96 -44.32 61.08 -40.38
N ASP A 97 -45.10 61.01 -41.47
CA ASP A 97 -45.88 59.84 -41.85
C ASP A 97 -44.96 58.60 -42.02
N TRP A 98 -43.82 58.78 -42.69
CA TRP A 98 -42.82 57.71 -42.82
C TRP A 98 -42.21 57.32 -41.47
N MET A 99 -41.97 58.29 -40.57
CA MET A 99 -41.46 58.00 -39.23
C MET A 99 -42.51 57.23 -38.42
N ASP A 100 -43.79 57.59 -38.49
CA ASP A 100 -44.89 56.85 -37.87
C ASP A 100 -44.90 55.36 -38.30
N GLU A 101 -44.78 55.08 -39.60
CA GLU A 101 -44.73 53.71 -40.15
C GLU A 101 -43.54 52.91 -39.59
N VAL A 102 -42.38 53.55 -39.53
CA VAL A 102 -41.13 52.92 -39.09
C VAL A 102 -41.08 52.77 -37.57
N GLU A 103 -41.66 53.70 -36.81
CA GLU A 103 -41.82 53.61 -35.36
C GLU A 103 -42.69 52.42 -34.97
N GLN A 104 -43.81 52.20 -35.68
CA GLN A 104 -44.66 51.03 -35.45
C GLN A 104 -43.90 49.70 -35.67
N SER A 105 -43.01 49.65 -36.66
CA SER A 105 -42.16 48.46 -36.88
C SER A 105 -41.10 48.23 -35.79
N LEU A 106 -40.75 49.26 -35.01
CA LEU A 106 -39.87 49.16 -33.85
C LEU A 106 -40.61 48.76 -32.57
N GLU A 107 -41.91 49.07 -32.47
CA GLU A 107 -42.76 48.80 -31.30
C GLU A 107 -43.32 47.38 -31.25
N VAL A 108 -43.28 46.62 -32.35
CA VAL A 108 -43.65 45.20 -32.34
C VAL A 108 -42.77 44.49 -31.30
N PRO A 109 -43.35 43.94 -30.21
CA PRO A 109 -42.61 43.11 -29.27
C PRO A 109 -42.13 41.90 -30.06
N GLN A 110 -40.85 41.86 -30.40
CA GLN A 110 -40.25 40.62 -30.84
C GLN A 110 -40.21 39.75 -29.59
N ASP A 111 -40.99 38.68 -29.60
CA ASP A 111 -40.87 37.57 -28.65
C ASP A 111 -39.39 37.33 -28.42
N ALA A 112 -38.97 37.32 -27.15
CA ALA A 112 -37.57 37.30 -26.77
C ALA A 112 -36.86 36.12 -27.45
N ALA A 113 -36.18 36.39 -28.57
CA ALA A 113 -35.46 35.38 -29.31
C ALA A 113 -34.40 34.79 -28.38
N THR A 114 -34.53 33.49 -28.13
CA THR A 114 -33.68 32.77 -27.17
C THR A 114 -32.71 31.82 -27.84
N SER A 115 -32.92 31.46 -29.11
CA SER A 115 -31.92 30.72 -29.89
C SER A 115 -30.91 31.68 -30.53
N GLN A 116 -29.65 31.26 -30.57
CA GLN A 116 -28.57 32.06 -31.13
C GLN A 116 -28.83 32.39 -32.61
N GLU A 117 -29.48 31.49 -33.34
CA GLU A 117 -29.86 31.60 -34.75
C GLU A 117 -30.96 32.64 -34.96
N GLU A 118 -32.01 32.64 -34.12
CA GLU A 118 -33.06 33.65 -34.16
C GLU A 118 -32.51 35.05 -33.86
N ILE A 119 -31.66 35.18 -32.84
CA ILE A 119 -31.04 36.48 -32.52
C ILE A 119 -30.19 36.97 -33.70
N LYS A 120 -29.45 36.08 -34.38
CA LYS A 120 -28.70 36.42 -35.62
C LYS A 120 -29.62 36.88 -36.74
N CYS A 121 -30.77 36.22 -36.95
CA CYS A 121 -31.78 36.61 -37.93
C CYS A 121 -32.37 37.99 -37.62
N GLN A 122 -32.81 38.21 -36.37
CA GLN A 122 -33.34 39.51 -35.92
C GLN A 122 -32.29 40.63 -36.06
N LEU A 123 -31.03 40.35 -35.76
CA LEU A 123 -29.93 41.29 -35.96
C LEU A 123 -29.70 41.61 -37.45
N ALA A 124 -29.86 40.63 -38.35
CA ALA A 124 -29.74 40.84 -39.79
C ALA A 124 -30.90 41.69 -40.34
N GLU A 125 -32.13 41.43 -39.90
CA GLU A 125 -33.31 42.23 -40.19
C GLU A 125 -33.15 43.66 -39.69
N HIS A 126 -32.69 43.84 -38.44
CA HIS A 126 -32.46 45.16 -37.86
C HIS A 126 -31.34 45.93 -38.58
N LYS A 127 -30.28 45.24 -39.05
CA LYS A 127 -29.27 45.83 -39.93
C LYS A 127 -29.85 46.26 -41.28
N ALA A 128 -30.89 45.61 -41.79
CA ALA A 128 -31.63 46.05 -42.97
C ALA A 128 -32.45 47.31 -42.67
N PHE A 129 -33.17 47.32 -41.55
CA PHE A 129 -33.88 48.50 -41.05
C PHE A 129 -32.95 49.71 -40.89
N GLN A 130 -31.78 49.54 -40.28
CA GLN A 130 -30.80 50.63 -40.13
C GLN A 130 -30.33 51.19 -41.48
N ARG A 131 -30.23 50.36 -42.52
CA ARG A 131 -29.91 50.83 -43.88
C ARG A 131 -31.02 51.74 -44.43
N VAL A 132 -32.28 51.38 -44.21
CA VAL A 132 -33.44 52.20 -44.60
C VAL A 132 -33.43 53.54 -43.84
N LEU A 133 -33.20 53.52 -42.53
CA LEU A 133 -33.10 54.72 -41.70
C LEU A 133 -31.95 55.64 -42.18
N ARG A 134 -30.77 55.08 -42.47
CA ARG A 134 -29.63 55.84 -42.99
C ARG A 134 -29.91 56.45 -44.36
N ALA A 135 -30.62 55.74 -45.24
CA ALA A 135 -31.01 56.23 -46.56
C ALA A 135 -31.99 57.41 -46.47
N LYS A 136 -32.76 57.53 -45.37
CA LYS A 136 -33.73 58.62 -45.15
C LYS A 136 -33.12 59.88 -44.51
N ARG A 137 -31.92 59.80 -43.95
CA ARG A 137 -31.21 60.94 -43.34
C ARG A 137 -31.07 62.17 -44.27
N PRO A 138 -30.71 62.04 -45.56
CA PRO A 138 -30.63 63.20 -46.45
C PRO A 138 -31.97 63.92 -46.64
N VAL A 139 -33.09 63.19 -46.62
CA VAL A 139 -34.45 63.74 -46.73
C VAL A 139 -34.81 64.52 -45.46
N TYR A 140 -34.48 63.97 -44.29
CA TYR A 140 -34.59 64.67 -43.01
C TYR A 140 -33.77 65.97 -43.00
N GLU A 141 -32.48 65.90 -43.34
CA GLU A 141 -31.63 67.08 -43.36
C GLU A 141 -32.10 68.14 -44.36
N ALA A 142 -32.58 67.72 -45.54
CA ALA A 142 -33.14 68.64 -46.54
C ALA A 142 -34.40 69.33 -46.02
N THR A 143 -35.29 68.59 -45.35
CA THR A 143 -36.52 69.12 -44.74
C THR A 143 -36.19 70.10 -43.62
N LEU A 144 -35.20 69.77 -42.78
CA LEU A 144 -34.73 70.61 -41.69
C LEU A 144 -34.05 71.89 -42.20
N ARG A 145 -33.22 71.80 -43.26
CA ARG A 145 -32.65 72.96 -43.96
C ARG A 145 -33.73 73.85 -44.56
N SER A 146 -34.76 73.27 -45.17
CA SER A 146 -35.90 74.02 -45.74
C SER A 146 -36.65 74.80 -44.66
N GLY A 147 -36.94 74.17 -43.51
CA GLY A 147 -37.59 74.85 -42.39
C GLY A 147 -36.71 75.92 -41.73
N ARG A 148 -35.39 75.70 -41.61
CA ARG A 148 -34.44 76.73 -41.15
C ARG A 148 -34.40 77.93 -42.08
N ALA A 149 -34.36 77.71 -43.39
CA ALA A 149 -34.40 78.79 -44.37
C ALA A 149 -35.71 79.59 -44.33
N LEU A 150 -36.83 78.96 -43.95
CA LEU A 150 -38.09 79.67 -43.67
C LEU A 150 -38.00 80.49 -42.38
N ARG A 151 -37.47 79.91 -41.31
CA ARG A 151 -37.25 80.57 -40.01
C ARG A 151 -36.39 81.83 -40.15
N GLU A 152 -35.31 81.77 -40.91
CA GLU A 152 -34.39 82.90 -41.16
C GLU A 152 -35.05 84.05 -41.94
N ARG A 153 -36.02 83.74 -42.80
CA ARG A 153 -36.71 84.72 -43.66
C ARG A 153 -37.98 85.27 -43.02
N ALA A 154 -38.50 84.61 -41.98
CA ALA A 154 -39.65 85.06 -41.23
C ALA A 154 -39.32 86.36 -40.47
N ARG A 155 -40.21 87.36 -40.55
CA ARG A 155 -40.03 88.67 -39.93
C ARG A 155 -41.04 88.98 -38.83
N LEU A 156 -42.09 88.16 -38.72
CA LEU A 156 -43.18 88.36 -37.79
C LEU A 156 -43.00 87.48 -36.56
N PRO A 157 -43.07 88.06 -35.34
CA PRO A 157 -42.98 87.29 -34.10
C PRO A 157 -43.95 86.10 -34.04
N GLU A 158 -45.14 86.25 -34.61
CA GLU A 158 -46.20 85.22 -34.66
C GLU A 158 -45.80 83.96 -35.45
N ASP A 159 -44.87 84.08 -36.41
CA ASP A 159 -44.40 82.95 -37.25
C ASP A 159 -43.13 82.30 -36.69
N LEU A 160 -42.38 83.04 -35.85
CA LEU A 160 -41.06 82.63 -35.36
C LEU A 160 -41.15 81.41 -34.44
N GLN A 161 -41.96 81.50 -33.38
CA GLN A 161 -42.11 80.44 -32.38
C GLN A 161 -42.72 79.16 -32.97
N PRO A 162 -43.82 79.20 -33.76
CA PRO A 162 -44.37 77.98 -34.36
C PRO A 162 -43.38 77.27 -35.29
N LEU A 163 -42.56 78.00 -36.06
CA LEU A 163 -41.53 77.38 -36.91
C LEU A 163 -40.45 76.68 -36.08
N GLU A 164 -40.08 77.23 -34.91
CA GLU A 164 -39.15 76.58 -33.98
C GLU A 164 -39.74 75.32 -33.38
N GLU A 165 -41.01 75.37 -32.95
CA GLU A 165 -41.73 74.20 -32.44
C GLU A 165 -41.78 73.07 -33.48
N LEU A 166 -42.11 73.39 -34.74
CA LEU A 166 -42.16 72.40 -35.83
C LEU A 166 -40.78 71.80 -36.17
N LEU A 167 -39.72 72.62 -36.12
CA LEU A 167 -38.33 72.16 -36.32
C LEU A 167 -37.85 71.32 -35.13
N GLY A 168 -38.25 71.71 -33.91
CA GLY A 168 -38.00 70.99 -32.66
C GLY A 168 -38.65 69.61 -32.68
N GLU A 169 -39.95 69.54 -32.95
CA GLU A 169 -40.71 68.29 -33.08
C GLU A 169 -40.04 67.34 -34.09
N LEU A 170 -39.70 67.84 -35.28
CA LEU A 170 -39.07 67.03 -36.31
C LEU A 170 -37.71 66.48 -35.86
N LYS A 171 -36.91 67.30 -35.17
CA LYS A 171 -35.61 66.92 -34.65
C LYS A 171 -35.73 65.89 -33.52
N GLU A 172 -36.58 66.17 -32.52
CA GLU A 172 -36.80 65.29 -31.38
C GLU A 172 -37.28 63.92 -31.82
N ARG A 173 -38.23 63.87 -32.77
CA ARG A 173 -38.76 62.61 -33.28
C ARG A 173 -37.70 61.83 -34.06
N TRP A 174 -36.87 62.52 -34.86
CA TRP A 174 -35.80 61.87 -35.63
C TRP A 174 -34.70 61.32 -34.72
N ASP A 175 -34.28 62.12 -33.74
CA ASP A 175 -33.27 61.74 -32.76
C ASP A 175 -33.79 60.59 -31.87
N GLY A 176 -35.07 60.64 -31.45
CA GLY A 176 -35.74 59.56 -30.72
C GLY A 176 -35.82 58.25 -31.51
N LEU A 177 -36.19 58.31 -32.79
CA LEU A 177 -36.19 57.15 -33.68
C LEU A 177 -34.79 56.54 -33.82
N CYS A 178 -33.77 57.38 -33.99
CA CYS A 178 -32.37 56.92 -34.07
C CYS A 178 -31.90 56.31 -32.74
N SER A 179 -32.27 56.90 -31.60
CA SER A 179 -31.95 56.38 -30.27
C SER A 179 -32.56 55.00 -30.06
N ARG A 180 -33.86 54.83 -30.29
CA ARG A 180 -34.54 53.53 -30.15
C ARG A 180 -33.95 52.46 -31.08
N ALA A 181 -33.62 52.83 -32.31
CA ALA A 181 -32.94 51.92 -33.24
C ALA A 181 -31.54 51.52 -32.74
N GLY A 182 -30.80 52.44 -32.13
CA GLY A 182 -29.50 52.16 -31.50
C GLY A 182 -29.64 51.25 -30.27
N GLU A 183 -30.57 51.55 -29.38
CA GLU A 183 -30.88 50.73 -28.19
C GLU A 183 -31.28 49.30 -28.56
N ARG A 184 -32.11 49.13 -29.60
CA ARG A 184 -32.48 47.80 -30.11
C ARG A 184 -31.27 47.04 -30.65
N GLN A 185 -30.36 47.70 -31.37
CA GLN A 185 -29.13 47.07 -31.85
C GLN A 185 -28.28 46.59 -30.69
N HIS A 186 -28.06 47.46 -29.69
CA HIS A 186 -27.24 47.13 -28.53
C HIS A 186 -27.81 45.93 -27.76
N LYS A 187 -29.13 45.91 -27.52
CA LYS A 187 -29.80 44.79 -26.85
C LYS A 187 -29.68 43.47 -27.63
N LEU A 188 -29.84 43.51 -28.96
CA LEU A 188 -29.67 42.31 -29.79
C LEU A 188 -28.22 41.78 -29.76
N GLU A 189 -27.23 42.67 -29.79
CA GLU A 189 -25.81 42.31 -29.68
C GLU A 189 -25.45 41.76 -28.30
N GLU A 190 -25.99 42.35 -27.23
CA GLU A 190 -25.83 41.87 -25.85
C GLU A 190 -26.45 40.47 -25.67
N ASN A 191 -27.68 40.28 -26.15
CA ASN A 191 -28.36 38.98 -26.11
C ASN A 191 -27.60 37.92 -26.92
N LEU A 192 -27.06 38.28 -28.09
CA LEU A 192 -26.28 37.36 -28.92
C LEU A 192 -24.99 36.94 -28.20
N LEU A 193 -24.29 37.90 -27.58
CA LEU A 193 -23.08 37.63 -26.82
C LEU A 193 -23.37 36.74 -25.61
N PHE A 194 -24.46 37.02 -24.90
CA PHE A 194 -24.89 36.23 -23.75
C PHE A 194 -25.25 34.80 -24.18
N SER A 195 -26.07 34.63 -25.22
CA SER A 195 -26.47 33.32 -25.76
C SER A 195 -25.25 32.49 -26.17
N GLY A 196 -24.29 33.07 -26.91
CA GLY A 196 -23.07 32.36 -27.29
C GLY A 196 -22.23 31.91 -26.10
N LYS A 197 -22.01 32.79 -25.11
CA LYS A 197 -21.28 32.44 -23.89
C LYS A 197 -22.01 31.36 -23.09
N PHE A 198 -23.33 31.41 -23.06
CA PHE A 198 -24.16 30.43 -22.38
C PHE A 198 -24.04 29.05 -23.03
N THR A 199 -24.18 28.96 -24.36
CA THR A 199 -24.06 27.71 -25.10
C THR A 199 -22.66 27.11 -24.98
N ASP A 200 -21.61 27.93 -25.07
CA ASP A 200 -20.22 27.49 -24.93
C ASP A 200 -19.95 26.93 -23.52
N ALA A 201 -20.45 27.62 -22.48
CA ALA A 201 -20.30 27.18 -21.09
C ALA A 201 -21.08 25.90 -20.79
N LEU A 202 -22.30 25.77 -21.33
CA LEU A 202 -23.11 24.57 -21.22
C LEU A 202 -22.41 23.38 -21.89
N GLN A 203 -21.95 23.55 -23.13
CA GLN A 203 -21.26 22.50 -23.88
C GLN A 203 -19.97 22.06 -23.18
N ALA A 204 -19.15 23.01 -22.72
CA ALA A 204 -17.91 22.70 -22.00
C ALA A 204 -18.15 21.88 -20.72
N LEU A 205 -19.25 22.16 -20.00
CA LEU A 205 -19.65 21.38 -18.83
C LEU A 205 -20.16 19.99 -19.21
N MET A 206 -20.99 19.89 -20.24
CA MET A 206 -21.48 18.60 -20.74
C MET A 206 -20.32 17.71 -21.18
N ASP A 207 -19.39 18.22 -22.01
CA ASP A 207 -18.20 17.49 -22.47
C ASP A 207 -17.33 17.03 -21.30
N TRP A 208 -17.21 17.85 -20.26
CA TRP A 208 -16.50 17.45 -19.05
C TRP A 208 -17.23 16.32 -18.31
N LEU A 209 -18.56 16.40 -18.16
CA LEU A 209 -19.36 15.35 -17.53
C LEU A 209 -19.27 14.03 -18.29
N TYR A 210 -19.38 14.06 -19.63
CA TYR A 210 -19.21 12.87 -20.49
C TYR A 210 -17.84 12.20 -20.32
N ARG A 211 -16.78 12.98 -20.06
CA ARG A 211 -15.44 12.43 -19.79
C ARG A 211 -15.27 11.95 -18.36
N ALA A 212 -15.94 12.59 -17.40
CA ALA A 212 -15.83 12.26 -15.98
C ALA A 212 -16.58 10.98 -15.63
N GLU A 213 -17.78 10.78 -16.16
CA GLU A 213 -18.64 9.63 -15.88
C GLU A 213 -17.94 8.26 -16.04
N PRO A 214 -17.29 7.92 -17.18
CA PRO A 214 -16.61 6.63 -17.34
C PRO A 214 -15.38 6.47 -16.43
N GLN A 215 -14.77 7.57 -15.96
CA GLN A 215 -13.65 7.48 -15.01
C GLN A 215 -14.12 7.19 -13.58
N LEU A 216 -15.41 7.41 -13.30
CA LEU A 216 -16.02 7.19 -11.99
C LEU A 216 -16.87 5.93 -11.92
N SER A 217 -17.05 5.21 -13.04
CA SER A 217 -17.90 4.03 -13.09
C SER A 217 -17.45 2.95 -12.11
N GLU A 218 -18.39 2.07 -11.77
CA GLU A 218 -18.15 0.92 -10.90
C GLU A 218 -17.14 -0.07 -11.50
N ASP A 219 -17.06 -0.13 -12.84
CA ASP A 219 -16.14 -1.00 -13.57
C ASP A 219 -14.66 -0.59 -13.46
N VAL A 220 -14.38 0.65 -13.03
CA VAL A 220 -13.01 1.12 -12.84
C VAL A 220 -12.42 0.47 -11.58
N PRO A 221 -11.36 -0.36 -11.70
CA PRO A 221 -10.75 -1.04 -10.56
C PRO A 221 -10.10 -0.03 -9.62
N VAL A 222 -10.27 -0.29 -8.32
CA VAL A 222 -9.71 0.55 -7.24
C VAL A 222 -8.91 -0.27 -6.22
N GLY A 223 -8.95 -1.60 -6.28
CA GLY A 223 -8.17 -2.48 -5.42
C GLY A 223 -6.70 -2.51 -5.85
N GLY A 224 -5.81 -2.87 -4.94
CA GLY A 224 -4.38 -2.93 -5.21
C GLY A 224 -3.55 -3.04 -3.95
N ASP A 225 -2.24 -2.80 -4.08
CA ASP A 225 -1.37 -2.62 -2.91
C ASP A 225 -1.62 -1.25 -2.26
N ARG A 226 -1.23 -1.13 -0.98
CA ARG A 226 -1.52 0.05 -0.15
C ARG A 226 -1.08 1.36 -0.80
N ASP A 227 0.10 1.37 -1.42
CA ASP A 227 0.68 2.59 -1.95
C ASP A 227 -0.07 3.02 -3.23
N LEU A 228 -0.41 2.07 -4.13
CA LEU A 228 -1.26 2.37 -5.29
C LEU A 228 -2.63 2.92 -4.88
N VAL A 229 -3.30 2.28 -3.91
CA VAL A 229 -4.65 2.70 -3.51
C VAL A 229 -4.61 4.11 -2.89
N SER A 230 -3.57 4.42 -2.11
CA SER A 230 -3.31 5.76 -1.59
C SER A 230 -3.17 6.80 -2.72
N ASP A 231 -2.39 6.49 -3.76
CA ASP A 231 -2.24 7.38 -4.92
C ASP A 231 -3.56 7.60 -5.68
N LEU A 232 -4.37 6.55 -5.83
CA LEU A 232 -5.71 6.64 -6.42
C LEU A 232 -6.64 7.52 -5.58
N MET A 233 -6.57 7.43 -4.26
CA MET A 233 -7.31 8.31 -3.35
C MET A 233 -6.90 9.78 -3.52
N ASP A 234 -5.61 10.08 -3.63
CA ASP A 234 -5.15 11.45 -3.81
C ASP A 234 -5.55 12.03 -5.17
N LYS A 235 -5.49 11.23 -6.24
CA LYS A 235 -6.05 11.60 -7.56
C LYS A 235 -7.55 11.91 -7.46
N HIS A 236 -8.31 11.10 -6.73
CA HIS A 236 -9.75 11.33 -6.55
C HIS A 236 -10.06 12.58 -5.72
N LYS A 237 -9.25 12.91 -4.70
CA LYS A 237 -9.36 14.18 -3.97
C LYS A 237 -9.16 15.40 -4.89
N VAL A 238 -8.24 15.32 -5.85
CA VAL A 238 -8.06 16.37 -6.86
C VAL A 238 -9.32 16.49 -7.73
N PHE A 239 -9.87 15.36 -8.19
CA PHE A 239 -11.13 15.35 -8.94
C PHE A 239 -12.28 15.99 -8.15
N GLN A 240 -12.44 15.68 -6.86
CA GLN A 240 -13.47 16.28 -6.01
C GLN A 240 -13.30 17.80 -5.85
N LYS A 241 -12.06 18.30 -5.76
CA LYS A 241 -11.80 19.75 -5.76
C LYS A 241 -12.24 20.40 -7.07
N GLU A 242 -11.99 19.74 -8.21
CA GLU A 242 -12.46 20.22 -9.51
C GLU A 242 -13.99 20.21 -9.63
N LEU A 243 -14.63 19.14 -9.15
CA LEU A 243 -16.10 19.04 -9.07
C LEU A 243 -16.65 20.20 -8.23
N GLY A 244 -16.06 20.48 -7.06
CA GLY A 244 -16.44 21.63 -6.23
C GLY A 244 -16.34 22.98 -6.94
N LYS A 245 -15.28 23.22 -7.71
CA LYS A 245 -15.12 24.45 -8.51
C LYS A 245 -16.24 24.58 -9.56
N ARG A 246 -16.50 23.51 -10.32
CA ARG A 246 -17.53 23.49 -11.38
C ARG A 246 -18.96 23.61 -10.86
N ALA A 247 -19.21 23.26 -9.60
CA ALA A 247 -20.54 23.42 -8.98
C ALA A 247 -21.05 24.86 -9.01
N SER A 248 -20.15 25.84 -8.91
CA SER A 248 -20.49 27.27 -9.01
C SER A 248 -20.97 27.64 -10.43
N CYS A 249 -20.34 27.10 -11.47
CA CYS A 249 -20.72 27.29 -12.87
C CYS A 249 -22.11 26.71 -13.14
N VAL A 250 -22.39 25.48 -12.68
CA VAL A 250 -23.72 24.86 -12.83
C VAL A 250 -24.80 25.67 -12.13
N LYS A 251 -24.53 26.19 -10.93
CA LYS A 251 -25.46 27.09 -10.22
C LYS A 251 -25.71 28.40 -10.98
N MET A 252 -24.67 28.99 -11.57
CA MET A 252 -24.78 30.20 -12.38
C MET A 252 -25.66 29.94 -13.62
N LEU A 253 -25.37 28.88 -14.38
CA LEU A 253 -26.16 28.47 -15.55
C LEU A 253 -27.63 28.21 -15.20
N LYS A 254 -27.91 27.48 -14.12
CA LYS A 254 -29.27 27.23 -13.62
C LYS A 254 -30.01 28.51 -13.16
N ARG A 255 -29.30 29.58 -12.78
CA ARG A 255 -29.92 30.89 -12.48
C ARG A 255 -30.20 31.66 -13.76
N SER A 256 -29.20 31.75 -14.64
CA SER A 256 -29.30 32.39 -15.95
C SER A 256 -30.51 31.88 -16.75
N VAL A 257 -30.70 30.56 -16.86
CA VAL A 257 -31.88 30.01 -17.58
C VAL A 257 -33.19 30.38 -16.91
N ARG A 258 -33.26 30.34 -15.58
CA ARG A 258 -34.48 30.70 -14.84
C ARG A 258 -34.87 32.15 -15.08
N ASP A 259 -33.89 33.05 -15.15
CA ASP A 259 -34.12 34.47 -15.40
C ASP A 259 -34.59 34.71 -16.85
N LEU A 260 -34.05 33.96 -17.83
CA LEU A 260 -34.48 34.02 -19.24
C LEU A 260 -35.90 33.46 -19.44
N THR A 261 -36.20 32.31 -18.83
CA THR A 261 -37.52 31.66 -18.96
C THR A 261 -38.64 32.45 -18.30
N ARG A 262 -38.32 33.35 -17.34
CA ARG A 262 -39.32 34.18 -16.66
C ARG A 262 -39.97 35.23 -17.56
N GLY A 263 -39.38 35.51 -18.73
CA GLY A 263 -39.83 36.56 -19.66
C GLY A 263 -40.01 36.13 -21.11
N SER A 264 -39.95 34.84 -21.45
CA SER A 264 -39.95 34.35 -22.84
C SER A 264 -41.12 33.40 -23.19
N SER A 265 -41.30 33.13 -24.49
CA SER A 265 -42.36 32.28 -25.06
C SER A 265 -42.25 30.80 -24.64
N SER A 266 -43.32 30.03 -24.79
CA SER A 266 -43.47 28.71 -24.14
C SER A 266 -42.68 27.55 -24.77
N VAL A 267 -42.25 27.64 -26.02
CA VAL A 267 -41.67 26.49 -26.76
C VAL A 267 -40.15 26.39 -26.55
N ASP A 268 -39.41 27.48 -26.71
CA ASP A 268 -37.94 27.47 -26.55
C ASP A 268 -37.51 27.46 -25.08
N SER A 269 -38.37 27.98 -24.20
CA SER A 269 -38.28 27.75 -22.76
C SER A 269 -38.24 26.26 -22.41
N GLN A 270 -38.95 25.40 -23.15
CA GLN A 270 -38.95 23.95 -22.91
C GLN A 270 -37.62 23.31 -23.35
N TRP A 271 -37.05 23.69 -24.50
CA TRP A 271 -35.76 23.16 -24.94
C TRP A 271 -34.63 23.52 -23.97
N LEU A 272 -34.52 24.80 -23.59
CA LEU A 272 -33.51 25.24 -22.61
C LEU A 272 -33.70 24.53 -21.26
N GLN A 273 -34.95 24.34 -20.84
CA GLN A 273 -35.27 23.64 -19.60
C GLN A 273 -34.89 22.15 -19.68
N GLN A 274 -35.13 21.49 -20.81
CA GLN A 274 -34.71 20.10 -21.06
C GLN A 274 -33.18 19.96 -21.03
N GLN A 275 -32.45 20.88 -21.66
CA GLN A 275 -30.97 20.87 -21.62
C GLN A 275 -30.43 21.08 -20.20
N MET A 276 -31.07 21.94 -19.41
CA MET A 276 -30.70 22.14 -18.00
C MET A 276 -31.08 20.97 -17.10
N GLU A 277 -32.16 20.27 -17.42
CA GLU A 277 -32.56 19.03 -16.75
C GLU A 277 -31.58 17.91 -17.06
N GLU A 278 -31.15 17.75 -18.31
CA GLU A 278 -30.10 16.80 -18.70
C GLU A 278 -28.78 17.10 -18.00
N LEU A 279 -28.32 18.37 -18.04
CA LEU A 279 -27.13 18.80 -17.30
C LEU A 279 -27.27 18.51 -15.81
N GLY A 280 -28.45 18.77 -15.25
CA GLY A 280 -28.78 18.48 -13.85
C GLY A 280 -28.65 17.00 -13.52
N GLY A 281 -29.32 16.14 -14.29
CA GLY A 281 -29.30 14.69 -14.10
C GLY A 281 -27.90 14.10 -14.22
N ARG A 282 -27.13 14.49 -15.25
CA ARG A 282 -25.72 14.06 -15.41
C ARG A 282 -24.82 14.57 -14.29
N TRP A 283 -25.01 15.81 -13.86
CA TRP A 283 -24.27 16.38 -12.74
C TRP A 283 -24.53 15.58 -11.45
N ASP A 284 -25.80 15.30 -11.16
CA ASP A 284 -26.20 14.54 -9.98
C ASP A 284 -25.67 13.09 -10.04
N LEU A 285 -25.68 12.47 -11.23
CA LEU A 285 -25.06 11.16 -11.46
C LEU A 285 -23.54 11.19 -11.18
N VAL A 286 -22.80 12.16 -11.72
CA VAL A 286 -21.36 12.30 -11.48
C VAL A 286 -21.08 12.56 -9.99
N CYS A 287 -21.91 13.34 -9.30
CA CYS A 287 -21.82 13.50 -7.85
C CYS A 287 -22.01 12.18 -7.11
N ALA A 288 -23.04 11.40 -7.48
CA ALA A 288 -23.31 10.09 -6.88
C ALA A 288 -22.17 9.09 -7.14
N LEU A 289 -21.69 8.99 -8.39
CA LEU A 289 -20.55 8.14 -8.76
C LEU A 289 -19.25 8.57 -8.06
N SER A 290 -19.03 9.87 -7.85
CA SER A 290 -17.88 10.37 -7.11
C SER A 290 -17.89 9.94 -5.64
N VAL A 291 -19.07 9.95 -5.00
CA VAL A 291 -19.26 9.44 -3.64
C VAL A 291 -19.10 7.92 -3.60
N SER A 292 -19.69 7.20 -4.55
CA SER A 292 -19.54 5.74 -4.66
C SER A 292 -18.06 5.34 -4.81
N LYS A 293 -17.33 5.97 -5.73
CA LYS A 293 -15.89 5.75 -5.93
C LYS A 293 -15.07 6.09 -4.69
N GLN A 294 -15.42 7.14 -3.94
CA GLN A 294 -14.78 7.45 -2.66
C GLN A 294 -14.95 6.30 -1.66
N ALA A 295 -16.18 5.80 -1.50
CA ALA A 295 -16.46 4.69 -0.59
C ALA A 295 -15.71 3.41 -1.01
N ARG A 296 -15.66 3.11 -2.30
CA ARG A 296 -14.90 1.97 -2.83
C ARG A 296 -13.40 2.10 -2.60
N LEU A 297 -12.82 3.30 -2.83
CA LEU A 297 -11.40 3.56 -2.55
C LEU A 297 -11.08 3.44 -1.06
N GLU A 298 -11.96 3.92 -0.17
CA GLU A 298 -11.78 3.78 1.28
C GLU A 298 -11.89 2.34 1.75
N ALA A 299 -12.78 1.53 1.15
CA ALA A 299 -12.87 0.10 1.42
C ALA A 299 -11.62 -0.64 0.93
N ALA A 300 -11.18 -0.35 -0.30
CA ALA A 300 -9.97 -0.91 -0.90
C ALA A 300 -8.71 -0.56 -0.09
N LEU A 301 -8.62 0.67 0.43
CA LEU A 301 -7.48 1.08 1.27
C LEU A 301 -7.45 0.28 2.57
N ARG A 302 -8.59 0.14 3.24
CA ARG A 302 -8.69 -0.68 4.47
C ARG A 302 -8.29 -2.12 4.21
N GLN A 303 -8.78 -2.73 3.12
CA GLN A 303 -8.39 -4.08 2.73
C GLN A 303 -6.89 -4.20 2.44
N ALA A 304 -6.30 -3.22 1.73
CA ALA A 304 -4.87 -3.22 1.43
C ALA A 304 -4.00 -3.05 2.69
N GLU A 305 -4.42 -2.20 3.63
CA GLU A 305 -3.78 -2.02 4.93
C GLU A 305 -3.87 -3.28 5.80
N GLU A 306 -5.04 -3.90 5.84
CA GLU A 306 -5.27 -5.17 6.54
C GLU A 306 -4.40 -6.28 5.96
N PHE A 307 -4.41 -6.45 4.63
CA PHE A 307 -3.57 -7.42 3.94
C PHE A 307 -2.09 -7.20 4.22
N HIS A 308 -1.62 -5.96 4.10
CA HIS A 308 -0.23 -5.62 4.41
C HIS A 308 0.12 -5.94 5.86
N SER A 309 -0.71 -5.55 6.83
CA SER A 309 -0.50 -5.82 8.25
C SER A 309 -0.48 -7.32 8.55
N LEU A 310 -1.42 -8.08 7.99
CA LEU A 310 -1.50 -9.53 8.14
C LEU A 310 -0.23 -10.20 7.60
N VAL A 311 0.19 -9.86 6.38
CA VAL A 311 1.42 -10.42 5.77
C VAL A 311 2.66 -10.08 6.59
N GLN A 312 2.84 -8.84 7.02
CA GLN A 312 4.01 -8.45 7.83
C GLN A 312 4.02 -9.13 9.19
N SER A 313 2.87 -9.19 9.87
CA SER A 313 2.76 -9.87 11.16
C SER A 313 3.03 -11.37 11.05
N PHE A 314 2.53 -12.00 10.00
CA PHE A 314 2.74 -13.43 9.71
C PHE A 314 4.21 -13.74 9.44
N LEU A 315 4.87 -12.97 8.58
CA LEU A 315 6.30 -13.14 8.28
C LEU A 315 7.18 -12.90 9.52
N GLY A 316 6.78 -11.99 10.41
CA GLY A 316 7.42 -11.77 11.72
C GLY A 316 7.35 -13.01 12.60
N ARG A 317 6.14 -13.56 12.83
CA ARG A 317 5.94 -14.78 13.62
C ARG A 317 6.62 -16.01 13.02
N LEU A 318 6.66 -16.13 11.70
CA LEU A 318 7.41 -17.19 11.03
C LEU A 318 8.91 -17.08 11.30
N SER A 319 9.45 -15.86 11.32
CA SER A 319 10.86 -15.63 11.63
C SER A 319 11.21 -16.02 13.08
N GLU A 320 10.31 -15.78 14.03
CA GLU A 320 10.46 -16.23 15.42
C GLU A 320 10.44 -17.77 15.51
N SER A 321 9.52 -18.41 14.77
CA SER A 321 9.41 -19.87 14.70
C SER A 321 10.65 -20.52 14.08
N GLU A 322 11.19 -19.91 13.02
CA GLU A 322 12.47 -20.29 12.41
C GLU A 322 13.63 -20.18 13.39
N GLN A 323 13.70 -19.11 14.18
CA GLN A 323 14.74 -18.95 15.21
C GLN A 323 14.65 -20.04 16.28
N ALA A 324 13.44 -20.33 16.78
CA ALA A 324 13.23 -21.41 17.75
C ALA A 324 13.71 -22.77 17.20
N LEU A 325 13.42 -23.06 15.94
CA LEU A 325 13.87 -24.29 15.25
C LEU A 325 15.40 -24.34 15.08
N ARG A 326 16.05 -23.20 14.81
CA ARG A 326 17.50 -23.11 14.63
C ARG A 326 18.29 -23.29 15.91
N TYR A 327 17.86 -22.68 17.01
CA TYR A 327 18.55 -22.77 18.30
C TYR A 327 18.21 -24.06 19.08
N GLY A 328 17.28 -24.85 18.56
CA GLY A 328 16.90 -26.15 19.11
C GLY A 328 15.75 -26.02 20.09
N VAL A 329 14.65 -26.71 19.78
CA VAL A 329 13.46 -26.76 20.64
C VAL A 329 13.66 -27.87 21.66
N CYS A 330 13.52 -27.57 22.95
CA CYS A 330 13.50 -28.61 23.96
C CYS A 330 12.22 -29.46 23.78
N PRO A 331 12.23 -30.77 24.11
CA PRO A 331 11.05 -31.64 23.93
C PRO A 331 9.76 -31.10 24.59
N GLU A 332 9.87 -30.30 25.65
CA GLU A 332 8.72 -29.68 26.32
C GLU A 332 8.12 -28.47 25.56
N GLU A 333 8.91 -27.82 24.71
CA GLU A 333 8.51 -26.63 23.94
C GLU A 333 7.95 -26.98 22.54
N GLU A 334 8.17 -28.22 22.08
CA GLU A 334 7.64 -28.75 20.81
C GLU A 334 6.12 -28.61 20.66
N PRO A 335 5.27 -29.01 21.64
CA PRO A 335 3.82 -28.89 21.50
C PRO A 335 3.36 -27.42 21.41
N ALA A 336 4.10 -26.49 21.99
CA ALA A 336 3.81 -25.06 21.88
C ALA A 336 4.14 -24.53 20.48
N LEU A 337 5.28 -24.94 19.91
CA LEU A 337 5.66 -24.58 18.53
C LEU A 337 4.66 -25.15 17.51
N LEU A 338 4.24 -26.41 17.66
CA LEU A 338 3.27 -27.04 16.77
C LEU A 338 1.91 -26.32 16.81
N LYS A 339 1.44 -25.94 17.99
CA LYS A 339 0.22 -25.11 18.13
C LYS A 339 0.39 -23.74 17.47
N SER A 340 1.54 -23.10 17.64
CA SER A 340 1.85 -21.83 16.97
C SER A 340 1.79 -21.96 15.44
N LEU A 341 2.38 -23.03 14.88
CA LEU A 341 2.34 -23.29 13.44
C LEU A 341 0.92 -23.59 12.92
N GLN A 342 0.09 -24.28 13.70
CA GLN A 342 -1.33 -24.47 13.38
C GLN A 342 -2.10 -23.13 13.34
N CYS A 343 -1.86 -22.23 14.32
CA CYS A 343 -2.46 -20.90 14.28
C CYS A 343 -1.98 -20.10 13.05
N GLN A 344 -0.70 -20.21 12.70
CA GLN A 344 -0.14 -19.56 11.52
C GLN A 344 -0.70 -20.12 10.20
N GLU A 345 -1.07 -21.40 10.14
CA GLU A 345 -1.74 -21.99 8.97
C GLU A 345 -3.09 -21.30 8.69
N LEU A 346 -3.89 -21.07 9.73
CA LEU A 346 -5.15 -20.32 9.63
C LEU A 346 -4.94 -18.86 9.18
N GLU A 347 -3.86 -18.22 9.64
CA GLU A 347 -3.50 -16.88 9.19
C GLU A 347 -3.09 -16.85 7.71
N LEU A 348 -2.40 -17.88 7.23
CA LEU A 348 -2.04 -18.02 5.81
C LEU A 348 -3.29 -18.20 4.93
N GLU A 349 -4.30 -18.92 5.40
CA GLU A 349 -5.61 -19.02 4.75
C GLU A 349 -6.28 -17.64 4.67
N CYS A 350 -6.26 -16.88 5.76
CA CYS A 350 -6.80 -15.51 5.78
C CYS A 350 -6.06 -14.59 4.80
N ILE A 351 -4.72 -14.64 4.77
CA ILE A 351 -3.89 -13.89 3.80
C ILE A 351 -4.24 -14.27 2.36
N THR A 352 -4.43 -15.56 2.10
CA THR A 352 -4.78 -16.06 0.77
C THR A 352 -6.17 -15.59 0.36
N SER A 353 -7.18 -15.72 1.23
CA SER A 353 -8.55 -15.28 0.98
C SER A 353 -8.61 -13.77 0.71
N LEU A 354 -8.01 -12.96 1.59
CA LEU A 354 -7.99 -11.51 1.42
C LEU A 354 -7.20 -11.09 0.17
N GLY A 355 -6.13 -11.79 -0.16
CA GLY A 355 -5.38 -11.58 -1.40
C GLY A 355 -6.23 -11.86 -2.66
N GLU A 356 -7.06 -12.91 -2.64
CA GLU A 356 -8.00 -13.23 -3.73
C GLU A 356 -9.13 -12.20 -3.84
N GLU A 357 -9.67 -11.74 -2.71
CA GLU A 357 -10.67 -10.66 -2.68
C GLU A 357 -10.13 -9.35 -3.27
N ILE A 358 -8.90 -8.96 -2.91
CA ILE A 358 -8.23 -7.79 -3.51
C ILE A 358 -8.07 -8.00 -5.02
N LEU A 359 -7.59 -9.18 -5.44
CA LEU A 359 -7.38 -9.51 -6.85
C LEU A 359 -8.65 -9.43 -7.71
N ALA A 360 -9.84 -9.68 -7.13
CA ALA A 360 -11.11 -9.58 -7.85
C ALA A 360 -11.43 -8.17 -8.35
N THR A 361 -10.92 -7.13 -7.68
CA THR A 361 -11.14 -5.71 -8.05
C THR A 361 -9.84 -4.94 -8.25
N CYS A 362 -8.74 -5.67 -8.44
CA CYS A 362 -7.38 -5.14 -8.45
C CYS A 362 -7.06 -4.38 -9.74
N HIS A 363 -6.38 -3.26 -9.58
CA HIS A 363 -5.80 -2.51 -10.66
C HIS A 363 -4.66 -3.32 -11.33
N PRO A 364 -4.55 -3.33 -12.67
CA PRO A 364 -3.54 -4.11 -13.39
C PRO A 364 -2.11 -3.95 -12.86
N ASP A 365 -1.73 -2.73 -12.47
CA ASP A 365 -0.39 -2.40 -11.99
C ASP A 365 -0.02 -3.07 -10.65
N SER A 366 -1.00 -3.45 -9.82
CA SER A 366 -0.76 -4.10 -8.52
C SER A 366 -0.93 -5.61 -8.54
N ILE A 367 -1.44 -6.20 -9.63
CA ILE A 367 -1.76 -7.65 -9.69
C ILE A 367 -0.53 -8.51 -9.36
N ILE A 368 0.62 -8.16 -9.95
CA ILE A 368 1.87 -8.91 -9.75
C ILE A 368 2.33 -8.80 -8.30
N THR A 369 2.23 -7.61 -7.71
CA THR A 369 2.62 -7.33 -6.33
C THR A 369 1.78 -8.12 -5.34
N ILE A 370 0.45 -8.11 -5.47
CA ILE A 370 -0.41 -8.88 -4.56
C ILE A 370 -0.15 -10.38 -4.69
N LYS A 371 -0.03 -10.90 -5.92
CA LYS A 371 0.30 -12.32 -6.15
C LYS A 371 1.65 -12.71 -5.57
N SER A 372 2.66 -11.84 -5.68
CA SER A 372 3.99 -12.14 -5.15
C SER A 372 3.96 -12.21 -3.62
N TRP A 373 3.28 -11.30 -2.93
CA TRP A 373 3.12 -11.36 -1.47
C TRP A 373 2.45 -12.64 -0.99
N VAL A 374 1.34 -13.05 -1.64
CA VAL A 374 0.67 -14.31 -1.33
C VAL A 374 1.61 -15.51 -1.56
N THR A 375 2.35 -15.48 -2.68
CA THR A 375 3.29 -16.56 -3.02
C THR A 375 4.44 -16.65 -2.01
N VAL A 376 4.99 -15.52 -1.59
CA VAL A 376 6.06 -15.44 -0.58
C VAL A 376 5.57 -15.94 0.78
N ALA A 377 4.36 -15.56 1.20
CA ALA A 377 3.78 -16.06 2.45
C ALA A 377 3.64 -17.58 2.43
N LYS A 378 3.11 -18.14 1.32
CA LYS A 378 2.96 -19.59 1.14
C LYS A 378 4.30 -20.33 1.14
N SER A 379 5.28 -19.84 0.39
CA SER A 379 6.59 -20.51 0.28
C SER A 379 7.37 -20.47 1.60
N ARG A 380 7.36 -19.33 2.30
CA ARG A 380 8.03 -19.18 3.60
C ARG A 380 7.41 -20.06 4.68
N PHE A 381 6.08 -20.18 4.71
CA PHE A 381 5.40 -21.10 5.62
C PHE A 381 5.80 -22.54 5.37
N GLN A 382 5.78 -22.98 4.12
CA GLN A 382 6.17 -24.34 3.73
C GLN A 382 7.61 -24.68 4.13
N GLU A 383 8.53 -23.73 3.98
CA GLU A 383 9.92 -23.89 4.41
C GLU A 383 10.03 -24.12 5.92
N VAL A 384 9.40 -23.27 6.73
CA VAL A 384 9.40 -23.39 8.20
C VAL A 384 8.71 -24.68 8.66
N LEU A 385 7.59 -25.05 8.02
CA LEU A 385 6.90 -26.30 8.28
C LEU A 385 7.80 -27.52 8.02
N SER A 386 8.54 -27.51 6.91
CA SER A 386 9.47 -28.60 6.59
C SER A 386 10.59 -28.73 7.62
N TRP A 387 11.11 -27.61 8.15
CA TRP A 387 12.09 -27.63 9.23
C TRP A 387 11.50 -28.15 10.54
N ALA A 388 10.25 -27.77 10.86
CA ALA A 388 9.57 -28.29 12.05
C ALA A 388 9.36 -29.81 11.98
N GLN A 389 8.96 -30.33 10.83
CA GLN A 389 8.81 -31.77 10.59
C GLN A 389 10.14 -32.51 10.76
N GLN A 390 11.21 -32.00 10.15
CA GLN A 390 12.56 -32.58 10.30
C GLN A 390 13.05 -32.56 11.75
N GLN A 391 12.72 -31.51 12.51
CA GLN A 391 13.03 -31.45 13.95
C GLN A 391 12.24 -32.49 14.76
N GLY A 392 10.93 -32.63 14.48
CA GLY A 392 10.09 -33.63 15.12
C GLY A 392 10.60 -35.07 14.86
N GLU A 393 10.92 -35.40 13.62
CA GLU A 393 11.51 -36.71 13.26
C GLU A 393 12.84 -36.96 13.99
N ARG A 394 13.70 -35.93 14.09
CA ARG A 394 14.97 -36.02 14.80
C ARG A 394 14.80 -36.27 16.29
N LEU A 395 13.87 -35.57 16.95
CA LEU A 395 13.56 -35.75 18.37
C LEU A 395 12.92 -37.11 18.65
N GLN A 396 12.02 -37.57 17.77
CA GLN A 396 11.42 -38.91 17.85
C GLN A 396 12.48 -40.00 17.72
N ALA A 397 13.41 -39.88 16.77
CA ALA A 397 14.52 -40.82 16.61
C ALA A 397 15.43 -40.85 17.85
N GLN A 398 15.76 -39.69 18.42
CA GLN A 398 16.54 -39.59 19.66
C GLN A 398 15.81 -40.24 20.85
N THR A 399 14.50 -39.98 20.99
CA THR A 399 13.67 -40.54 22.06
C THR A 399 13.55 -42.06 21.92
N ALA A 400 13.33 -42.57 20.71
CA ALA A 400 13.28 -44.00 20.42
C ALA A 400 14.63 -44.68 20.70
N SER A 401 15.75 -44.05 20.32
CA SER A 401 17.09 -44.55 20.63
C SER A 401 17.33 -44.64 22.14
N LEU A 402 16.96 -43.60 22.90
CA LEU A 402 17.09 -43.60 24.36
C LEU A 402 16.17 -44.62 25.03
N ALA A 403 14.96 -44.83 24.51
CA ALA A 403 14.04 -45.86 24.98
C ALA A 403 14.59 -47.27 24.72
N ALA A 404 15.15 -47.52 23.53
CA ALA A 404 15.81 -48.78 23.21
C ALA A 404 17.03 -49.05 24.11
N GLU A 405 17.86 -48.05 24.38
CA GLU A 405 18.98 -48.19 25.34
C GLU A 405 18.48 -48.53 26.76
N ARG A 406 17.38 -47.92 27.21
CA ARG A 406 16.77 -48.23 28.52
C ARG A 406 16.22 -49.66 28.58
N GLU A 407 15.55 -50.10 27.52
CA GLU A 407 15.01 -51.46 27.40
C GLU A 407 16.14 -52.50 27.37
N GLU A 408 17.19 -52.29 26.58
CA GLU A 408 18.38 -53.15 26.58
C GLU A 408 19.04 -53.21 27.98
N THR A 409 19.10 -52.07 28.68
CA THR A 409 19.62 -52.01 30.06
C THR A 409 18.77 -52.82 31.02
N ALA A 410 17.44 -52.73 30.93
CA ALA A 410 16.51 -53.48 31.77
C ALA A 410 16.62 -55.00 31.53
N GLN A 411 16.66 -55.43 30.26
CA GLN A 411 16.82 -56.84 29.90
C GLN A 411 18.14 -57.44 30.43
N LEU A 412 19.23 -56.66 30.42
CA LEU A 412 20.50 -57.09 31.00
C LEU A 412 20.43 -57.19 32.53
N LEU A 413 19.74 -56.26 33.21
CA LEU A 413 19.53 -56.33 34.66
C LEU A 413 18.69 -57.54 35.07
N ASP A 414 17.65 -57.88 34.31
CA ASP A 414 16.83 -59.07 34.54
C ASP A 414 17.66 -60.34 34.35
N TRP A 415 18.47 -60.39 33.29
CA TRP A 415 19.40 -61.50 33.06
C TRP A 415 20.43 -61.63 34.19
N ILE A 416 21.03 -60.53 34.64
CA ILE A 416 21.98 -60.54 35.78
C ILE A 416 21.28 -61.04 37.04
N THR A 417 20.03 -60.64 37.28
CA THR A 417 19.25 -61.11 38.45
C THR A 417 19.07 -62.62 38.41
N ALA A 418 18.62 -63.16 37.28
CA ALA A 418 18.46 -64.61 37.11
C ALA A 418 19.81 -65.36 37.22
N ALA A 419 20.89 -64.78 36.70
CA ALA A 419 22.23 -65.36 36.78
C ALA A 419 22.80 -65.33 38.21
N GLU A 420 22.58 -64.26 38.97
CA GLU A 420 22.93 -64.17 40.39
C GLU A 420 22.16 -65.22 41.22
N GLU A 421 20.86 -65.39 40.97
CA GLU A 421 20.05 -66.41 41.65
C GLU A 421 20.51 -67.83 41.31
N ALA A 422 20.76 -68.13 40.03
CA ALA A 422 21.25 -69.44 39.59
C ALA A 422 22.63 -69.76 40.17
N LEU A 423 23.54 -68.78 40.18
CA LEU A 423 24.86 -68.93 40.79
C LEU A 423 24.75 -69.10 42.31
N GLY A 424 23.87 -68.35 42.97
CA GLY A 424 23.64 -68.44 44.42
C GLY A 424 23.04 -69.77 44.87
N LEU A 425 22.19 -70.39 44.05
CA LEU A 425 21.68 -71.75 44.29
C LEU A 425 22.80 -72.79 44.16
N ARG A 426 23.60 -72.69 43.09
CA ARG A 426 24.77 -73.56 42.86
C ARG A 426 25.82 -73.42 43.96
N ASP A 427 26.01 -72.22 44.51
CA ASP A 427 26.95 -71.94 45.60
C ASP A 427 26.58 -72.57 46.95
N GLN A 428 25.34 -73.01 47.11
CA GLN A 428 24.88 -73.72 48.31
C GLN A 428 25.16 -75.24 48.25
N GLU A 429 25.55 -75.77 47.10
CA GLU A 429 25.87 -77.19 46.96
C GLU A 429 27.17 -77.52 47.72
N PRO A 430 27.16 -78.52 48.63
CA PRO A 430 28.36 -78.93 49.35
C PRO A 430 29.40 -79.50 48.37
N LEU A 431 30.67 -79.20 48.62
CA LEU A 431 31.77 -79.71 47.79
C LEU A 431 31.86 -81.25 47.91
N PRO A 432 31.76 -82.01 46.80
CA PRO A 432 31.92 -83.45 46.82
C PRO A 432 33.33 -83.86 47.30
N GLU A 433 33.42 -85.02 47.95
CA GLU A 433 34.69 -85.63 48.37
C GLU A 433 35.33 -86.47 47.24
N GLU A 434 34.59 -86.72 46.15
CA GLU A 434 35.02 -87.49 44.97
C GLU A 434 35.47 -86.54 43.84
N ALA A 435 36.65 -86.82 43.26
CA ALA A 435 37.24 -85.98 42.22
C ALA A 435 36.39 -85.92 40.94
N GLU A 436 35.76 -87.04 40.53
CA GLU A 436 34.92 -87.11 39.33
C GLU A 436 33.68 -86.19 39.42
N GLN A 437 33.01 -86.17 40.57
CA GLN A 437 31.83 -85.31 40.81
C GLN A 437 32.21 -83.83 40.85
N LEU A 438 33.39 -83.50 41.39
CA LEU A 438 33.90 -82.13 41.42
C LEU A 438 34.39 -81.65 40.04
N GLU A 439 34.94 -82.55 39.22
CA GLU A 439 35.24 -82.30 37.81
C GLU A 439 33.97 -81.99 37.01
N GLU A 440 32.88 -82.70 37.27
CA GLU A 440 31.57 -82.42 36.68
C GLU A 440 31.04 -81.03 37.08
N LEU A 441 31.09 -80.68 38.37
CA LEU A 441 30.71 -79.34 38.86
C LEU A 441 31.60 -78.22 38.26
N SER A 442 32.90 -78.48 38.10
CA SER A 442 33.82 -77.56 37.43
C SER A 442 33.46 -77.36 35.96
N ALA A 443 33.15 -78.44 35.24
CA ALA A 443 32.67 -78.36 33.86
C ALA A 443 31.34 -77.61 33.75
N GLN A 444 30.40 -77.86 34.67
CA GLN A 444 29.12 -77.15 34.74
C GLN A 444 29.28 -75.65 35.06
N HIS A 445 30.28 -75.26 35.84
CA HIS A 445 30.62 -73.86 36.10
C HIS A 445 31.34 -73.21 34.92
N ALA A 446 32.16 -73.97 34.18
CA ALA A 446 32.79 -73.49 32.96
C ALA A 446 31.75 -73.08 31.89
N VAL A 447 30.64 -73.82 31.78
CA VAL A 447 29.49 -73.44 30.92
C VAL A 447 28.90 -72.09 31.36
N PHE A 448 28.72 -71.86 32.66
CA PHE A 448 28.24 -70.58 33.18
C PHE A 448 29.21 -69.42 32.87
N MET A 449 30.52 -69.65 32.99
CA MET A 449 31.53 -68.67 32.59
C MET A 449 31.51 -68.38 31.08
N GLU A 450 31.21 -69.36 30.23
CA GLU A 450 31.01 -69.13 28.80
C GLU A 450 29.78 -68.25 28.54
N GLU A 451 28.66 -68.49 29.23
CA GLU A 451 27.45 -67.65 29.15
C GLU A 451 27.74 -66.19 29.59
N LEU A 452 28.50 -66.01 30.66
CA LEU A 452 28.94 -64.71 31.16
C LEU A 452 29.80 -63.97 30.11
N ASN A 453 30.78 -64.66 29.52
CA ASN A 453 31.61 -64.13 28.43
C ASN A 453 30.79 -63.80 27.18
N ARG A 454 29.75 -64.58 26.88
CA ARG A 454 28.84 -64.33 25.75
C ARG A 454 27.99 -63.07 25.95
N LYS A 455 27.67 -62.71 27.20
CA LYS A 455 26.90 -61.51 27.56
C LYS A 455 27.72 -60.22 27.70
N GLN A 456 29.03 -60.34 27.91
CA GLN A 456 29.97 -59.21 27.93
C GLN A 456 29.81 -58.19 26.78
N PRO A 457 29.70 -58.56 25.49
CA PRO A 457 29.54 -57.58 24.40
C PRO A 457 28.23 -56.79 24.47
N ASP A 458 27.16 -57.37 24.99
CA ASP A 458 25.86 -56.70 25.14
C ASP A 458 25.96 -55.61 26.22
N VAL A 459 26.61 -55.91 27.34
CA VAL A 459 26.89 -54.94 28.41
C VAL A 459 27.83 -53.84 27.90
N GLU A 460 28.84 -54.18 27.10
CA GLU A 460 29.72 -53.20 26.46
C GLU A 460 29.03 -52.29 25.46
N LYS A 461 28.06 -52.82 24.71
CA LYS A 461 27.26 -52.05 23.74
C LYS A 461 26.44 -50.98 24.45
N VAL A 462 25.73 -51.35 25.51
CA VAL A 462 24.88 -50.45 26.31
C VAL A 462 25.72 -49.44 27.11
N THR A 463 26.87 -49.86 27.65
CA THR A 463 27.78 -49.00 28.43
C THR A 463 28.76 -48.19 27.56
N LYS A 464 28.69 -48.32 26.23
CA LYS A 464 29.55 -47.59 25.28
C LYS A 464 29.41 -46.07 25.43
N SER A 465 28.22 -45.58 25.79
CA SER A 465 27.96 -44.15 26.02
C SER A 465 28.82 -43.59 27.18
N CYS A 466 29.11 -44.40 28.19
CA CYS A 466 29.96 -44.04 29.33
C CYS A 466 31.42 -43.81 28.90
N LYS A 467 31.88 -44.47 27.83
CA LYS A 467 33.24 -44.29 27.27
C LYS A 467 33.39 -43.02 26.44
N ARG A 468 32.32 -42.52 25.81
CA ARG A 468 32.39 -41.42 24.82
C ARG A 468 32.63 -40.05 25.44
N LYS A 469 32.07 -39.75 26.62
CA LYS A 469 32.20 -38.40 27.22
C LYS A 469 33.56 -38.12 27.88
N LEU A 470 34.30 -39.15 28.29
CA LEU A 470 35.69 -38.97 28.76
C LEU A 470 36.60 -38.34 27.68
N ALA A 471 36.25 -38.54 26.41
CA ALA A 471 36.96 -37.96 25.26
C ALA A 471 36.48 -36.56 24.86
N THR A 472 35.36 -36.06 25.42
CA THR A 472 34.80 -34.74 25.10
C THR A 472 35.20 -33.66 26.12
N GLU A 473 35.65 -34.06 27.31
CA GLU A 473 36.14 -33.16 28.37
C GLU A 473 37.66 -32.87 28.30
N LEU A 474 38.39 -33.41 27.32
CA LEU A 474 39.79 -33.08 27.09
C LEU A 474 39.99 -32.66 25.62
N GLY A 475 40.52 -31.45 25.44
CA GLY A 475 40.78 -30.81 24.15
C GLY A 475 41.73 -31.56 23.19
N PRO A 476 42.25 -30.88 22.15
CA PRO A 476 42.65 -31.49 20.87
C PRO A 476 43.75 -32.58 20.96
N PRO A 477 43.87 -33.43 19.91
CA PRO A 477 44.54 -34.73 20.01
C PRO A 477 46.06 -34.57 20.03
N ALA A 478 46.66 -34.52 21.21
CA ALA A 478 48.09 -34.69 21.38
C ALA A 478 48.40 -36.15 21.76
N ALA A 479 49.04 -36.86 20.82
CA ALA A 479 49.79 -38.10 21.01
C ALA A 479 49.09 -39.23 21.80
N ARG A 480 48.40 -40.12 21.08
CA ARG A 480 48.15 -41.49 21.57
C ARG A 480 49.48 -42.23 21.70
N ARG A 481 50.11 -42.18 22.88
CA ARG A 481 50.92 -43.31 23.35
C ARG A 481 49.98 -44.31 23.98
N LEU A 482 49.91 -45.49 23.37
CA LEU A 482 49.19 -46.65 23.86
C LEU A 482 49.82 -47.07 25.20
N ALA A 483 49.32 -46.54 26.31
CA ALA A 483 49.67 -47.02 27.64
C ALA A 483 48.86 -48.29 27.91
N THR A 484 49.38 -49.43 27.46
CA THR A 484 49.03 -50.73 28.02
C THR A 484 49.50 -50.75 29.48
N ARG A 485 48.65 -50.31 30.41
CA ARG A 485 48.83 -50.63 31.84
C ARG A 485 48.68 -52.14 31.97
N LYS A 486 49.81 -52.86 32.01
CA LYS A 486 49.83 -54.22 32.55
C LYS A 486 49.50 -54.11 34.03
N SER A 487 48.37 -54.70 34.43
CA SER A 487 48.02 -54.98 35.82
C SER A 487 49.14 -55.81 36.47
N PRO A 488 49.40 -55.66 37.78
CA PRO A 488 50.32 -56.55 38.49
C PRO A 488 49.85 -58.01 38.37
N PRO A 489 50.76 -58.99 38.25
CA PRO A 489 50.39 -60.39 38.09
C PRO A 489 49.75 -60.91 39.38
N GLY A 490 48.47 -61.26 39.32
CA GLY A 490 47.76 -61.93 40.43
C GLY A 490 46.38 -61.35 40.80
N THR A 491 45.93 -60.24 40.20
CA THR A 491 44.54 -59.77 40.38
C THR A 491 43.66 -60.22 39.20
N PRO A 492 42.52 -60.89 39.43
CA PRO A 492 41.60 -61.22 38.36
C PRO A 492 41.11 -59.94 37.68
N ALA A 493 41.25 -59.88 36.35
CA ALA A 493 40.81 -58.72 35.59
C ALA A 493 39.28 -58.69 35.51
N VAL A 494 38.63 -57.86 36.33
CA VAL A 494 37.20 -57.59 36.22
C VAL A 494 36.94 -56.74 34.97
N PRO A 495 36.08 -57.17 34.03
CA PRO A 495 35.74 -56.38 32.86
C PRO A 495 35.05 -55.06 33.26
N LEU A 496 35.22 -54.02 32.43
CA LEU A 496 34.53 -52.73 32.56
C LEU A 496 34.87 -51.88 33.81
N GLY A 497 36.08 -52.02 34.36
CA GLY A 497 36.59 -51.12 35.40
C GLY A 497 36.84 -49.69 34.90
N GLY A 498 36.44 -48.68 35.67
CA GLY A 498 36.74 -47.26 35.43
C GLY A 498 35.78 -46.50 34.51
N LEU A 499 34.55 -46.99 34.31
CA LEU A 499 33.49 -46.28 33.58
C LEU A 499 32.67 -45.39 34.51
N GLU A 500 32.33 -44.19 34.05
CA GLU A 500 31.48 -43.25 34.80
C GLU A 500 30.04 -43.29 34.26
N PRO A 501 29.09 -43.89 35.00
CA PRO A 501 27.72 -44.07 34.54
C PRO A 501 26.95 -42.74 34.49
N GLN A 502 26.23 -42.52 33.39
CA GLN A 502 25.48 -41.28 33.14
C GLN A 502 24.08 -41.28 33.76
N THR A 503 23.58 -42.45 34.14
CA THR A 503 22.25 -42.63 34.75
C THR A 503 22.35 -43.61 35.91
N PRO A 504 21.48 -43.51 36.92
CA PRO A 504 21.46 -44.44 38.05
C PRO A 504 21.23 -45.90 37.59
N LEU A 505 20.42 -46.09 36.55
CA LEU A 505 20.17 -47.40 35.96
C LEU A 505 21.44 -48.01 35.34
N MET A 506 22.25 -47.20 34.65
CA MET A 506 23.53 -47.63 34.08
C MET A 506 24.56 -47.93 35.19
N ALA A 507 24.55 -47.15 36.27
CA ALA A 507 25.40 -47.40 37.44
C ALA A 507 25.06 -48.75 38.09
N GLN A 508 23.76 -49.03 38.25
CA GLN A 508 23.27 -50.30 38.77
C GLN A 508 23.67 -51.47 37.86
N LEU A 509 23.52 -51.34 36.54
CA LEU A 509 23.94 -52.36 35.58
C LEU A 509 25.43 -52.69 35.73
N LEU A 510 26.29 -51.67 35.71
CA LEU A 510 27.74 -51.86 35.84
C LEU A 510 28.12 -52.51 37.17
N HIS A 511 27.53 -52.06 38.28
CA HIS A 511 27.82 -52.58 39.59
C HIS A 511 27.44 -54.06 39.72
N ARG A 512 26.20 -54.41 39.35
CA ARG A 512 25.71 -55.79 39.43
C ARG A 512 26.46 -56.72 38.47
N TRP A 513 26.80 -56.24 37.28
CA TRP A 513 27.64 -57.00 36.35
C TRP A 513 29.01 -57.34 36.94
N GLN A 514 29.70 -56.34 37.52
CA GLN A 514 31.00 -56.55 38.16
C GLN A 514 30.90 -57.49 39.37
N GLN A 515 29.84 -57.36 40.16
CA GLN A 515 29.58 -58.23 41.30
C GLN A 515 29.36 -59.69 40.87
N LEU A 516 28.48 -59.93 39.90
CA LEU A 516 28.24 -61.26 39.34
C LEU A 516 29.53 -61.88 38.79
N TRP A 517 30.33 -61.08 38.08
CA TRP A 517 31.61 -61.53 37.54
C TRP A 517 32.59 -61.96 38.63
N LEU A 518 32.67 -61.20 39.72
CA LEU A 518 33.51 -61.55 40.87
C LEU A 518 33.03 -62.82 41.58
N LEU A 519 31.72 -62.97 41.81
CA LEU A 519 31.14 -64.16 42.42
C LEU A 519 31.42 -65.42 41.58
N ALA A 520 31.30 -65.31 40.25
CA ALA A 520 31.57 -66.41 39.34
C ALA A 520 33.04 -66.84 39.38
N LEU A 521 33.97 -65.87 39.40
CA LEU A 521 35.40 -66.15 39.54
C LEU A 521 35.75 -66.77 40.89
N ASP A 522 35.14 -66.30 41.99
CA ASP A 522 35.36 -66.87 43.33
C ASP A 522 34.91 -68.34 43.39
N ARG A 523 33.71 -68.66 42.86
CA ARG A 523 33.24 -70.04 42.76
C ARG A 523 34.19 -70.89 41.93
N GLN A 524 34.65 -70.38 40.78
CA GLN A 524 35.62 -71.09 39.93
C GLN A 524 36.90 -71.42 40.71
N TYR A 525 37.46 -70.43 41.40
CA TYR A 525 38.67 -70.60 42.21
C TYR A 525 38.46 -71.61 43.34
N ARG A 526 37.31 -71.59 44.03
CA ARG A 526 36.97 -72.57 45.08
C ARG A 526 36.90 -73.99 44.54
N LEU A 527 36.22 -74.20 43.40
CA LEU A 527 36.11 -75.51 42.75
C LEU A 527 37.49 -76.01 42.29
N GLU A 528 38.27 -75.16 41.62
CA GLU A 528 39.63 -75.50 41.17
C GLU A 528 40.56 -75.85 42.34
N THR A 529 40.49 -75.08 43.44
CA THR A 529 41.32 -75.33 44.63
C THR A 529 40.92 -76.63 45.33
N ALA A 530 39.62 -76.91 45.45
CA ALA A 530 39.14 -78.16 46.04
C ALA A 530 39.54 -79.37 45.18
N LEU A 531 39.48 -79.23 43.86
CA LEU A 531 39.82 -80.27 42.89
C LEU A 531 41.32 -80.52 42.86
N GLN A 532 42.12 -79.45 42.94
CA GLN A 532 43.56 -79.55 43.13
C GLN A 532 43.91 -80.28 44.43
N ARG A 533 43.21 -79.98 45.54
CA ARG A 533 43.42 -80.67 46.82
C ARG A 533 43.05 -82.16 46.75
N LEU A 534 41.96 -82.54 46.09
CA LEU A 534 41.59 -83.95 45.90
C LEU A 534 42.60 -84.69 45.01
N ARG A 535 43.06 -84.08 43.92
CA ARG A 535 44.13 -84.63 43.08
C ARG A 535 45.43 -84.80 43.86
N GLU A 536 45.80 -83.82 44.68
CA GLU A 536 46.96 -83.94 45.57
C GLU A 536 46.79 -85.10 46.56
N LEU A 537 45.59 -85.27 47.16
CA LEU A 537 45.30 -86.41 48.04
C LEU A 537 45.37 -87.76 47.32
N GLU A 538 44.91 -87.84 46.06
CA GLU A 538 45.05 -89.03 45.21
C GLU A 538 46.51 -89.30 44.83
N GLU A 539 47.29 -88.27 44.47
CA GLU A 539 48.73 -88.38 44.24
C GLU A 539 49.47 -88.82 45.52
N PHE A 540 49.05 -88.34 46.69
CA PHE A 540 49.53 -88.79 48.00
C PHE A 540 49.11 -90.23 48.33
N ALA A 541 47.93 -90.68 47.91
CA ALA A 541 47.50 -92.07 48.09
C ALA A 541 48.37 -93.05 47.29
N HIS A 542 48.88 -92.61 46.13
CA HIS A 542 49.82 -93.36 45.27
C HIS A 542 51.30 -93.03 45.56
N PHE A 543 51.58 -92.21 46.57
CA PHE A 543 52.92 -91.78 46.92
C PHE A 543 53.68 -92.89 47.65
N ASP A 544 54.69 -93.44 46.99
CA ASP A 544 55.57 -94.46 47.58
C ASP A 544 56.59 -93.80 48.54
N PHE A 545 56.21 -93.78 49.82
CA PHE A 545 57.07 -93.33 50.91
C PHE A 545 58.43 -94.05 50.94
N GLY A 546 58.53 -95.29 50.45
CA GLY A 546 59.78 -96.04 50.36
C GLY A 546 60.74 -95.50 49.29
N VAL A 547 60.21 -95.09 48.14
CA VAL A 547 60.99 -94.46 47.04
C VAL A 547 61.39 -93.04 47.40
N TRP A 548 60.48 -92.25 47.98
CA TRP A 548 60.80 -90.92 48.48
C TRP A 548 61.83 -90.97 49.62
N ARG A 549 61.67 -91.87 50.60
CA ARG A 549 62.64 -92.06 51.69
C ARG A 549 64.01 -92.48 51.18
N LYS A 550 64.10 -93.31 50.13
CA LYS A 550 65.38 -93.64 49.47
C LYS A 550 66.04 -92.42 48.82
N ARG A 551 65.28 -91.59 48.10
CA ARG A 551 65.76 -90.33 47.49
C ARG A 551 66.13 -89.28 48.54
N TYR A 552 65.33 -89.13 49.58
CA TYR A 552 65.60 -88.25 50.72
C TYR A 552 66.81 -88.72 51.53
N MET A 553 66.98 -90.03 51.78
CA MET A 553 68.19 -90.59 52.40
C MET A 553 69.45 -90.43 51.52
N GLN A 554 69.33 -90.51 50.19
CA GLN A 554 70.42 -90.17 49.26
C GLN A 554 70.78 -88.68 49.29
N TRP A 555 69.77 -87.81 49.41
CA TRP A 555 69.94 -86.36 49.48
C TRP A 555 70.49 -85.88 50.84
N ILE A 556 69.99 -86.44 51.95
CA ILE A 556 70.45 -86.15 53.32
C ILE A 556 71.89 -86.66 53.56
N GLY A 557 72.28 -87.72 52.85
CA GLY A 557 73.65 -88.23 52.84
C GLY A 557 74.66 -87.20 52.31
N GLN A 558 74.23 -86.24 51.48
CA GLN A 558 75.06 -85.18 50.92
C GLN A 558 75.01 -83.86 51.72
N MET A 559 74.08 -83.69 52.66
CA MET A 559 73.85 -82.41 53.39
C MET A 559 73.64 -82.63 54.91
N LYS A 560 74.52 -83.44 55.53
CA LYS A 560 74.45 -83.78 56.97
C LYS A 560 74.46 -82.57 57.92
N SER A 561 74.99 -81.42 57.53
CA SER A 561 75.11 -80.26 58.44
C SER A 561 73.79 -79.51 58.65
N ARG A 562 72.94 -79.40 57.63
CA ARG A 562 71.73 -78.54 57.69
C ARG A 562 70.55 -79.16 58.43
N VAL A 563 70.45 -80.48 58.48
CA VAL A 563 69.37 -81.17 59.21
C VAL A 563 69.60 -81.14 60.72
N LEU A 564 70.86 -81.10 61.17
CA LEU A 564 71.20 -80.89 62.58
C LEU A 564 70.76 -79.50 63.06
N ASP A 565 70.77 -78.48 62.20
CA ASP A 565 70.30 -77.12 62.56
C ASP A 565 68.77 -77.06 62.72
N VAL A 566 68.03 -77.79 61.88
CA VAL A 566 66.56 -77.91 62.02
C VAL A 566 66.20 -78.75 63.26
N PHE A 567 66.91 -79.85 63.51
CA PHE A 567 66.75 -80.64 64.74
C PHE A 567 67.02 -79.81 66.00
N ARG A 568 68.09 -78.99 66.03
CA ARG A 568 68.38 -78.07 67.15
C ARG A 568 67.34 -76.98 67.37
N GLY A 569 66.62 -76.56 66.32
CA GLY A 569 65.56 -75.55 66.42
C GLY A 569 64.25 -76.08 67.00
N ILE A 570 64.02 -77.39 66.84
CA ILE A 570 62.79 -78.09 67.26
C ILE A 570 62.98 -78.79 68.62
N ASP A 571 64.16 -79.38 68.88
CA ASP A 571 64.57 -79.99 70.16
C ASP A 571 64.97 -78.92 71.19
N ARG A 572 63.96 -78.22 71.74
CA ARG A 572 64.17 -77.12 72.71
C ARG A 572 64.56 -77.61 74.10
N ASP A 573 64.29 -78.86 74.39
CA ASP A 573 64.44 -79.58 75.65
C ASP A 573 65.73 -80.42 75.72
N GLN A 574 66.48 -80.52 74.62
CA GLN A 574 67.77 -81.22 74.49
C GLN A 574 67.71 -82.70 74.89
N ASP A 575 66.55 -83.32 74.78
CA ASP A 575 66.34 -84.72 75.12
C ASP A 575 66.67 -85.66 73.95
N GLY A 576 66.96 -85.09 72.77
CA GLY A 576 67.36 -85.79 71.56
C GLY A 576 66.21 -86.54 70.88
N ARG A 577 64.94 -86.26 71.20
CA ARG A 577 63.77 -86.96 70.64
C ARG A 577 62.68 -85.98 70.18
N ILE A 578 62.42 -85.93 68.88
CA ILE A 578 61.32 -85.16 68.29
C ILE A 578 60.20 -86.12 67.89
N SER A 579 58.94 -85.77 68.18
CA SER A 579 57.80 -86.59 67.73
C SER A 579 57.57 -86.45 66.22
N GLN A 580 57.00 -87.51 65.61
CA GLN A 580 56.72 -87.51 64.17
C GLN A 580 55.81 -86.36 63.73
N ARG A 581 54.87 -85.92 64.58
CA ARG A 581 53.97 -84.78 64.28
C ARG A 581 54.72 -83.44 64.30
N GLU A 582 55.55 -83.19 65.31
CA GLU A 582 56.29 -81.92 65.43
C GLU A 582 57.30 -81.72 64.28
N PHE A 583 57.94 -82.81 63.85
CA PHE A 583 58.83 -82.76 62.69
C PHE A 583 58.06 -82.45 61.38
N ILE A 584 56.90 -83.06 61.18
CA ILE A 584 56.06 -82.84 60.00
C ILE A 584 55.52 -81.41 59.98
N GLU A 585 54.98 -80.91 61.09
CA GLU A 585 54.44 -79.53 61.17
C GLU A 585 55.52 -78.47 60.95
N SER A 586 56.72 -78.65 61.53
CA SER A 586 57.83 -77.70 61.33
C SER A 586 58.36 -77.68 59.90
N VAL A 587 58.32 -78.81 59.19
CA VAL A 587 58.71 -78.88 57.77
C VAL A 587 57.63 -78.28 56.87
N LEU A 588 56.34 -78.46 57.19
CA LEU A 588 55.22 -77.87 56.46
C LEU A 588 55.12 -76.33 56.66
N ALA A 589 55.59 -75.81 57.79
CA ALA A 589 55.59 -74.37 58.10
C ALA A 589 56.76 -73.58 57.46
N SER A 590 57.84 -74.25 57.05
CA SER A 590 59.01 -73.63 56.42
C SER A 590 58.78 -73.42 54.92
N SER A 591 58.42 -72.18 54.55
CA SER A 591 58.21 -71.57 53.21
C SER A 591 58.15 -72.44 51.93
N ALA A 592 57.21 -72.05 51.05
CA ALA A 592 56.69 -72.66 49.81
C ALA A 592 57.65 -73.35 48.81
N CYS A 593 58.96 -73.35 49.01
CA CYS A 593 59.92 -74.10 48.19
C CYS A 593 59.93 -75.62 48.47
N ALA A 594 59.40 -76.09 49.60
CA ALA A 594 59.38 -77.52 49.93
C ALA A 594 58.35 -78.33 49.11
N TRP A 595 57.21 -77.72 48.75
CA TRP A 595 56.12 -78.41 48.05
C TRP A 595 56.48 -78.84 46.62
N GLY A 596 57.16 -77.99 45.86
CA GLY A 596 57.60 -78.29 44.49
C GLY A 596 58.69 -79.37 44.39
N TRP A 597 59.42 -79.64 45.48
CA TRP A 597 60.41 -80.72 45.56
C TRP A 597 59.83 -82.03 46.12
N LEU A 598 58.74 -81.97 46.89
CA LEU A 598 58.05 -83.14 47.47
C LEU A 598 57.24 -83.95 46.45
N LEU A 599 56.65 -83.31 45.45
CA LEU A 599 55.79 -83.94 44.42
C LEU A 599 56.52 -84.29 43.11
N GLY A 600 57.86 -84.13 43.04
CA GLY A 600 58.65 -84.72 41.95
C GLY A 600 58.39 -84.19 40.54
N HIS A 601 57.80 -82.99 40.37
CA HIS A 601 57.63 -82.35 39.06
C HIS A 601 58.25 -80.94 39.02
N ARG A 602 59.56 -80.87 38.76
CA ARG A 602 60.22 -79.75 38.03
C ARG A 602 61.71 -80.03 37.82
N SER A 603 62.04 -80.61 36.67
CA SER A 603 63.40 -80.59 36.14
C SER A 603 63.62 -79.26 35.42
N GLY A 604 64.38 -78.35 36.03
CA GLY A 604 64.99 -77.22 35.32
C GLY A 604 64.40 -75.85 35.66
N LEU A 605 65.04 -75.16 36.60
CA LEU A 605 65.27 -73.70 36.61
C LEU A 605 66.51 -73.42 37.50
N PRO A 606 67.33 -72.40 37.18
CA PRO A 606 68.61 -72.10 37.84
C PRO A 606 68.42 -71.48 39.24
N PRO A 607 69.48 -71.42 40.08
CA PRO A 607 69.34 -71.05 41.49
C PRO A 607 68.95 -69.56 41.67
N PRO A 608 68.31 -69.19 42.80
CA PRO A 608 67.99 -67.80 43.10
C PRO A 608 69.27 -66.98 43.37
N PRO A 609 69.28 -65.67 43.05
CA PRO A 609 70.35 -64.76 43.42
C PRO A 609 70.39 -64.53 44.94
N ARG A 610 71.59 -64.23 45.44
CA ARG A 610 71.86 -63.86 46.83
C ARG A 610 71.05 -62.63 47.23
N GLU A 611 70.33 -62.69 48.35
CA GLU A 611 69.98 -61.48 49.10
C GLU A 611 71.21 -61.00 49.89
N PRO A 612 71.67 -59.74 49.73
CA PRO A 612 72.52 -59.09 50.71
C PRO A 612 71.65 -58.50 51.83
N GLY A 613 72.14 -58.69 53.06
CA GLY A 613 71.47 -58.31 54.29
C GLY A 613 71.29 -56.81 54.51
N GLU A 614 70.51 -56.55 55.55
CA GLU A 614 70.30 -55.27 56.18
C GLU A 614 71.61 -54.52 56.46
N GLY A 615 71.61 -53.22 56.18
CA GLY A 615 72.56 -52.30 56.77
C GLY A 615 72.82 -51.05 55.95
N GLN A 616 72.33 -49.92 56.50
CA GLN A 616 72.89 -48.56 56.36
C GLN A 616 72.48 -47.81 55.07
N SER A 617 71.51 -46.90 55.16
CA SER A 617 71.60 -45.51 55.66
C SER A 617 72.27 -44.57 54.66
N GLY A 618 71.52 -43.54 54.26
CA GLY A 618 72.07 -42.21 54.02
C GLY A 618 72.30 -41.81 52.57
N GLU A 619 71.76 -40.63 52.28
CA GLU A 619 72.28 -39.62 51.34
C GLU A 619 71.79 -39.64 49.88
N HIS A 620 70.74 -38.84 49.68
CA HIS A 620 70.62 -37.78 48.67
C HIS A 620 71.88 -37.51 47.82
N TRP A 621 71.71 -37.47 46.50
CA TRP A 621 72.13 -36.46 45.50
C TRP A 621 71.37 -36.87 44.20
N GLY A 622 70.72 -36.04 43.39
CA GLY A 622 71.08 -34.71 42.92
C GLY A 622 71.09 -34.76 41.38
N SER A 623 70.09 -34.13 40.77
CA SER A 623 70.02 -33.49 39.44
C SER A 623 70.65 -34.09 38.17
N SER A 624 69.81 -34.01 37.13
CA SER A 624 70.09 -33.58 35.75
C SER A 624 70.78 -34.52 34.77
N HIS A 625 70.03 -34.95 33.74
CA HIS A 625 70.12 -34.30 32.43
C HIS A 625 68.92 -34.63 31.54
#